data_AF-A0A4R0RNG7-F1
#
_entry.id   AF-A0A4R0RNG7-F1
#
_cell.length_a   1.000
_cell.length_b   1.000
_cell.length_c   1.000
_cell.angle_alpha   90.00
_cell.angle_beta   90.00
_cell.angle_gamma   90.00
#
_symmetry.space_group_name_H-M   'P 1'
#
loop_
_entity.id
_entity.type
_entity.pdbx_description
1 polymer ?
#
loop_
_entity_poly.entity_id
_entity_poly.type
_entity_poly.pdbx_seq_one_letter_code
_entity_poly.pdbx_strand_id
1 'polypeptide(L)'
;HASVGAVQQHFVEIVRPVAERFGLRLVAFGHDQNVSLSGEGEGEQGEEGVLTLSDAWGTASEPAPPTPIDEAPYQILMGTIKATLGESQRYQEREVVVSPMLALWKTDTRFYWNLTRHIFGYRHLGDEDTYNGAHTVNEAIRVDALIDNVRFLTKFILNWDEAQEWGRAQA
;
A
#
# COMPACT_ATOMS: atom_id res chain seq x y z
N HIS A 1 11.27 -0.12 -1.33
CA HIS A 1 10.22 0.87 -1.04
C HIS A 1 10.81 2.26 -1.17
N ALA A 2 10.08 3.21 -1.77
CA ALA A 2 10.48 4.61 -1.84
C ALA A 2 9.78 5.40 -0.71
N SER A 3 10.50 6.27 -0.02
CA SER A 3 9.91 7.21 0.94
C SER A 3 9.12 8.31 0.22
N VAL A 4 8.32 9.07 0.95
CA VAL A 4 7.65 10.26 0.40
C VAL A 4 8.67 11.19 -0.24
N GLY A 5 9.76 11.49 0.48
CA GLY A 5 10.83 12.35 -0.03
C GLY A 5 11.48 11.83 -1.32
N ALA A 6 11.70 10.51 -1.43
CA ALA A 6 12.25 9.93 -2.65
C ALA A 6 11.29 10.06 -3.85
N VAL A 7 9.99 9.89 -3.63
CA VAL A 7 8.97 10.08 -4.68
C VAL A 7 8.86 11.55 -5.06
N GLN A 8 8.83 12.46 -4.08
CA GLN A 8 8.82 13.91 -4.30
C GLN A 8 10.02 14.35 -5.14
N GLN A 9 11.21 13.90 -4.78
CA GLN A 9 12.45 14.18 -5.51
C GLN A 9 12.38 13.66 -6.95
N HIS A 10 11.86 12.46 -7.15
CA HIS A 10 11.67 11.89 -8.48
C HIS A 10 10.73 12.74 -9.36
N PHE A 11 9.63 13.25 -8.79
CA PHE A 11 8.75 14.18 -9.50
C PHE A 11 9.47 15.48 -9.89
N VAL A 12 10.31 16.03 -9.00
CA VAL A 12 11.13 17.20 -9.32
C VAL A 12 12.05 16.93 -10.50
N GLU A 13 12.71 15.76 -10.54
CA GLU A 13 13.61 15.37 -11.62
C GLU A 13 12.90 15.23 -12.97
N ILE A 14 11.68 14.67 -12.98
CA ILE A 14 10.87 14.55 -14.20
C ILE A 14 10.40 15.92 -14.72
N VAL A 15 10.01 16.81 -13.81
CA VAL A 15 9.34 18.06 -14.17
C VAL A 15 10.33 19.19 -14.46
N ARG A 16 11.53 19.14 -13.87
CA ARG A 16 12.57 20.18 -14.06
C ARG A 16 12.89 20.48 -15.53
N PRO A 17 13.16 19.49 -16.42
CA PRO A 17 13.46 19.78 -17.83
C PRO A 17 12.30 20.48 -18.56
N VAL A 18 11.06 20.22 -18.15
CA VAL A 18 9.87 20.89 -18.71
C VAL A 18 9.83 22.35 -18.25
N ALA A 19 10.09 22.61 -16.96
CA ALA A 19 10.17 23.97 -16.44
C ALA A 19 11.27 24.77 -17.13
N GLU A 20 12.46 24.17 -17.34
CA GLU A 20 13.58 24.80 -18.06
C GLU A 20 13.20 25.17 -19.50
N ARG A 21 12.59 24.21 -20.22
CA ARG A 21 12.19 24.40 -21.62
C ARG A 21 11.22 25.56 -21.83
N PHE A 22 10.30 25.76 -20.90
CA PHE A 22 9.27 26.79 -20.99
C PHE A 22 9.60 28.06 -20.18
N GLY A 23 10.79 28.14 -19.56
CA GLY A 23 11.18 29.29 -18.74
C GLY A 23 10.28 29.49 -17.50
N LEU A 24 9.78 28.39 -16.91
CA LEU A 24 8.92 28.44 -15.72
C LEU A 24 9.75 28.35 -14.44
N ARG A 25 9.36 29.12 -13.42
CA ARG A 25 9.86 28.95 -12.05
C ARG A 25 9.25 27.67 -11.47
N LEU A 26 10.07 26.79 -10.89
CA LEU A 26 9.59 25.55 -10.26
C LEU A 26 9.62 25.68 -8.74
N VAL A 27 8.45 25.64 -8.11
CA VAL A 27 8.29 25.56 -6.65
C VAL A 27 7.77 24.18 -6.29
N ALA A 28 8.62 23.32 -5.74
CA ALA A 28 8.25 21.95 -5.42
C ALA A 28 8.26 21.68 -3.92
N PHE A 29 7.13 21.21 -3.39
CA PHE A 29 6.93 20.80 -2.00
C PHE A 29 7.36 21.87 -0.99
N GLY A 30 7.09 23.15 -1.30
CA GLY A 30 7.43 24.30 -0.46
C GLY A 30 8.85 24.85 -0.66
N HIS A 31 9.62 24.28 -1.59
CA HIS A 31 10.99 24.69 -1.88
C HIS A 31 11.16 25.17 -3.31
N ASP A 32 11.79 26.33 -3.49
CA ASP A 32 12.20 26.81 -4.80
C ASP A 32 13.31 25.91 -5.36
N GLN A 33 13.06 25.36 -6.53
CA GLN A 33 14.03 24.53 -7.22
C GLN A 33 14.74 25.47 -8.19
N ASN A 34 15.95 25.97 -7.85
CA ASN A 34 16.71 26.84 -8.74
C ASN A 34 16.81 26.24 -10.16
N VAL A 35 15.99 26.73 -11.09
CA VAL A 35 15.88 26.23 -12.47
C VAL A 35 16.61 27.19 -13.39
N SER A 36 17.39 26.65 -14.33
CA SER A 36 18.05 27.47 -15.34
C SER A 36 17.01 27.92 -16.38
N LEU A 37 16.63 29.19 -16.33
CA LEU A 37 15.71 29.80 -17.29
C LEU A 37 16.45 30.01 -18.63
N SER A 38 16.55 28.95 -19.43
CA SER A 38 17.24 28.94 -20.73
C SER A 38 16.27 29.00 -21.92
N GLY A 39 14.99 29.27 -21.66
CA GLY A 39 13.92 29.17 -22.66
C GLY A 39 14.18 29.99 -23.93
N GLU A 40 14.34 29.30 -25.05
CA GLU A 40 14.32 29.82 -26.43
C GLU A 40 12.88 30.17 -26.91
N GLY A 41 11.99 30.58 -26.00
CA GLY A 41 10.60 30.88 -26.31
C GLY A 41 10.42 32.34 -26.76
N GLU A 42 9.76 32.55 -27.90
CA GLU A 42 9.35 33.86 -28.44
C GLU A 42 8.22 34.55 -27.62
N GLY A 43 8.35 34.59 -26.29
CA GLY A 43 7.41 35.23 -25.37
C GLY A 43 8.05 36.43 -24.68
N GLU A 44 7.36 37.56 -24.62
CA GLU A 44 7.80 38.77 -23.92
C GLU A 44 8.21 38.43 -22.47
N GLN A 45 9.40 38.87 -22.07
CA GLN A 45 9.89 38.85 -20.70
C GLN A 45 8.94 39.71 -19.84
N GLY A 46 7.92 39.10 -19.23
CA GLY A 46 6.88 39.89 -18.54
C GLY A 46 6.06 39.18 -17.49
N GLU A 47 5.79 37.88 -17.61
CA GLU A 47 5.05 37.13 -16.58
C GLU A 47 5.74 35.78 -16.33
N GLU A 48 6.54 35.70 -15.26
CA GLU A 48 7.21 34.47 -14.83
C GLU A 48 6.15 33.43 -14.43
N GLY A 49 5.80 32.54 -15.36
CA GLY A 49 4.92 31.41 -15.06
C GLY A 49 5.52 30.53 -13.96
N VAL A 50 4.72 30.20 -12.95
CA VAL A 50 5.14 29.36 -11.83
C VAL A 50 4.51 27.97 -11.96
N LEU A 51 5.34 26.95 -11.98
CA LEU A 51 4.94 25.56 -11.87
C LEU A 51 5.11 25.11 -10.42
N THR A 52 4.01 24.77 -9.76
CA THR A 52 4.00 24.33 -8.37
C THR A 52 3.72 22.85 -8.25
N LEU A 53 4.62 22.10 -7.62
CA LEU A 53 4.36 20.74 -7.15
C LEU A 53 4.03 20.79 -5.66
N SER A 54 2.92 20.18 -5.25
CA SER A 54 2.50 20.13 -3.85
C SER A 54 1.94 18.77 -3.49
N ASP A 55 1.98 18.47 -2.19
CA ASP A 55 1.26 17.32 -1.66
C ASP A 55 -0.24 17.63 -1.65
N ALA A 56 -1.02 16.79 -2.34
CA ALA A 56 -2.45 16.98 -2.45
C ALA A 56 -3.10 16.83 -1.06
N TRP A 57 -3.73 17.92 -0.60
CA TRP A 57 -4.42 18.02 0.69
C TRP A 57 -3.54 17.72 1.92
N GLY A 58 -2.21 17.75 1.81
CA GLY A 58 -1.30 17.45 2.94
C GLY A 58 -1.42 16.01 3.44
N THR A 59 -1.76 15.07 2.54
CA THR A 59 -2.07 13.69 2.90
C THR A 59 -0.93 12.71 2.64
N ALA A 60 0.26 13.16 2.25
CA ALA A 60 1.41 12.31 2.07
C ALA A 60 1.67 11.46 3.33
N SER A 61 2.05 10.22 3.12
CA SER A 61 2.32 9.29 4.21
C SER A 61 3.45 8.39 3.78
N GLU A 62 4.39 8.16 4.69
CA GLU A 62 5.46 7.19 4.48
C GLU A 62 4.88 5.79 4.21
N PRO A 63 5.60 4.89 3.55
CA PRO A 63 5.12 3.52 3.41
C PRO A 63 5.08 2.83 4.79
N ALA A 64 4.14 1.88 4.94
CA ALA A 64 4.13 1.01 6.11
C ALA A 64 5.46 0.24 6.24
N PRO A 65 5.93 -0.04 7.46
CA PRO A 65 7.11 -0.88 7.66
C PRO A 65 6.94 -2.23 6.97
N PRO A 66 7.90 -2.68 6.13
CA PRO A 66 7.81 -3.97 5.49
C PRO A 66 8.03 -5.07 6.52
N THR A 67 7.21 -6.12 6.44
CA THR A 67 7.47 -7.37 7.18
C THR A 67 8.20 -8.34 6.26
N PRO A 68 9.40 -8.84 6.66
CA PRO A 68 10.10 -9.87 5.92
C PRO A 68 9.26 -11.15 5.79
N ILE A 69 9.37 -11.83 4.64
CA ILE A 69 8.58 -13.01 4.33
C ILE A 69 9.02 -14.26 5.10
N ASP A 70 10.24 -14.27 5.61
CA ASP A 70 10.86 -15.36 6.38
C ASP A 70 10.62 -15.24 7.88
N GLU A 71 10.01 -14.15 8.35
CA GLU A 71 9.70 -13.97 9.76
C GLU A 71 8.40 -14.66 10.18
N ALA A 72 8.36 -15.09 11.44
CA ALA A 72 7.26 -15.87 12.01
C ALA A 72 5.87 -15.23 11.81
N PRO A 73 5.66 -13.91 11.99
CA PRO A 73 4.35 -13.29 11.78
C PRO A 73 3.83 -13.48 10.35
N TYR A 74 4.70 -13.34 9.35
CA TYR A 74 4.33 -13.56 7.94
C TYR A 74 4.06 -15.04 7.68
N GLN A 75 4.91 -15.93 8.20
CA GLN A 75 4.79 -17.38 8.06
C GLN A 75 3.47 -17.92 8.65
N ILE A 76 3.05 -17.43 9.82
CA ILE A 76 1.77 -17.79 10.45
C ILE A 76 0.60 -17.33 9.57
N LEU A 77 0.64 -16.10 9.07
CA LEU A 77 -0.38 -15.57 8.18
C LEU A 77 -0.50 -16.42 6.90
N MET A 78 0.61 -16.62 6.18
CA MET A 78 0.59 -17.39 4.93
C MET A 78 0.20 -18.86 5.14
N GLY A 79 0.65 -19.49 6.23
CA GLY A 79 0.30 -20.86 6.57
C GLY A 79 -1.20 -20.99 6.83
N THR A 80 -1.77 -20.02 7.54
CA THR A 80 -3.21 -19.96 7.81
C THR A 80 -4.03 -19.75 6.53
N ILE A 81 -3.58 -18.86 5.64
CA ILE A 81 -4.22 -18.64 4.33
C ILE A 81 -4.26 -19.95 3.54
N LYS A 82 -3.11 -20.63 3.40
CA LYS A 82 -2.99 -21.90 2.67
C LYS A 82 -3.87 -22.99 3.28
N ALA A 83 -3.81 -23.17 4.60
CA ALA A 83 -4.62 -24.16 5.30
C ALA A 83 -6.13 -23.89 5.16
N THR A 84 -6.54 -22.62 5.17
CA THR A 84 -7.96 -22.28 5.02
C THR A 84 -8.45 -22.51 3.59
N LEU A 85 -7.69 -22.09 2.58
CA LEU A 85 -8.06 -22.30 1.18
C LEU A 85 -7.99 -23.77 0.77
N GLY A 86 -7.03 -24.54 1.30
CA GLY A 86 -6.92 -25.98 1.03
C GLY A 86 -8.12 -26.80 1.51
N GLU A 87 -8.83 -26.33 2.54
CA GLU A 87 -10.06 -26.95 3.03
C GLU A 87 -11.33 -26.32 2.45
N SER A 88 -11.21 -25.20 1.73
CA SER A 88 -12.35 -24.54 1.11
C SER A 88 -12.87 -25.38 -0.04
N GLN A 89 -14.16 -25.71 0.00
CA GLN A 89 -14.87 -26.37 -1.09
C GLN A 89 -14.89 -25.55 -2.38
N ARG A 90 -14.54 -24.27 -2.31
CA ARG A 90 -14.49 -23.36 -3.46
C ARG A 90 -13.16 -23.38 -4.20
N TYR A 91 -12.08 -23.80 -3.54
CA TYR A 91 -10.72 -23.74 -4.07
C TYR A 91 -10.12 -25.12 -4.40
N GLN A 92 -10.96 -26.18 -4.36
CA GLN A 92 -10.74 -27.58 -4.73
C GLN A 92 -9.35 -27.90 -5.32
N GLU A 93 -8.42 -28.28 -4.43
CA GLU A 93 -7.12 -28.90 -4.73
C GLU A 93 -6.15 -28.10 -5.63
N ARG A 94 -6.32 -26.78 -5.73
CA ARG A 94 -5.31 -25.93 -6.38
C ARG A 94 -4.18 -25.63 -5.41
N GLU A 95 -2.94 -25.74 -5.89
CA GLU A 95 -1.77 -25.26 -5.15
C GLU A 95 -1.95 -23.77 -4.83
N VAL A 96 -1.89 -23.43 -3.54
CA VAL A 96 -2.06 -22.05 -3.07
C VAL A 96 -0.69 -21.40 -2.92
N VAL A 97 -0.42 -20.42 -3.79
CA VAL A 97 0.75 -19.54 -3.70
C VAL A 97 0.31 -18.23 -3.02
N VAL A 98 0.99 -17.86 -1.95
CA VAL A 98 0.78 -16.58 -1.24
C VAL A 98 1.94 -15.68 -1.58
N SER A 99 1.65 -14.49 -2.10
CA SER A 99 2.64 -13.45 -2.41
C SER A 99 2.24 -12.15 -1.72
N PRO A 100 3.19 -11.40 -1.13
CA PRO A 100 2.89 -10.07 -0.61
C PRO A 100 2.63 -9.11 -1.78
N MET A 101 1.80 -8.09 -1.53
CA MET A 101 1.53 -7.01 -2.46
C MET A 101 1.49 -5.67 -1.72
N LEU A 102 1.97 -4.61 -2.35
CA LEU A 102 1.81 -3.25 -1.85
C LEU A 102 0.37 -2.80 -2.05
N ALA A 103 -0.36 -2.56 -0.97
CA ALA A 103 -1.66 -1.91 -1.03
C ALA A 103 -1.48 -0.40 -1.19
N LEU A 104 -2.10 0.17 -2.23
CA LEU A 104 -2.09 1.63 -2.47
C LEU A 104 -3.11 2.37 -1.61
N TRP A 105 -4.08 1.65 -1.05
CA TRP A 105 -5.14 2.22 -0.24
C TRP A 105 -4.63 2.52 1.17
N LYS A 106 -4.85 3.75 1.62
CA LYS A 106 -4.56 4.17 2.98
C LYS A 106 -5.73 3.77 3.88
N THR A 107 -5.49 2.82 4.76
CA THR A 107 -6.42 2.43 5.84
C THR A 107 -5.93 3.01 7.17
N ASP A 108 -6.63 2.73 8.27
CA ASP A 108 -6.22 3.13 9.62
C ASP A 108 -4.84 2.57 10.04
N THR A 109 -4.26 1.66 9.26
CA THR A 109 -2.92 1.07 9.48
C THR A 109 -1.83 2.10 9.78
N ARG A 110 -1.90 3.31 9.18
CA ARG A 110 -0.93 4.38 9.43
C ARG A 110 -0.80 4.80 10.89
N PHE A 111 -1.88 4.67 11.67
CA PHE A 111 -1.87 5.03 13.09
C PHE A 111 -1.19 3.98 13.96
N TYR A 112 -0.96 2.77 13.43
CA TYR A 112 -0.36 1.64 14.14
C TYR A 112 1.12 1.43 13.79
N TRP A 113 1.68 2.17 12.83
CA TRP A 113 3.07 1.99 12.35
C TRP A 113 4.13 2.13 13.44
N ASN A 114 3.87 2.94 14.47
CA ASN A 114 4.78 3.10 15.61
C ASN A 114 4.59 2.04 16.71
N LEU A 115 3.54 1.22 16.65
CA LEU A 115 3.24 0.21 17.67
C LEU A 115 3.84 -1.15 17.33
N THR A 116 3.95 -1.48 16.04
CA THR A 116 4.49 -2.77 15.60
C THR A 116 5.13 -2.64 14.22
N ARG A 117 6.14 -3.47 13.99
CA ARG A 117 6.84 -3.60 12.70
C ARG A 117 6.11 -4.56 11.74
N HIS A 118 5.12 -5.32 12.25
CA HIS A 118 4.39 -6.32 11.49
C HIS A 118 2.93 -5.94 11.34
N ILE A 119 2.57 -5.42 10.16
CA ILE A 119 1.23 -4.94 9.83
C ILE A 119 0.81 -5.55 8.50
N PHE A 120 -0.31 -6.25 8.51
CA PHE A 120 -0.84 -6.94 7.33
C PHE A 120 -2.24 -6.42 7.00
N GLY A 121 -2.42 -5.91 5.78
CA GLY A 121 -3.73 -5.68 5.20
C GLY A 121 -4.16 -6.94 4.44
N TYR A 122 -5.13 -7.69 4.97
CA TYR A 122 -5.60 -8.92 4.34
C TYR A 122 -7.11 -9.08 4.47
N ARG A 123 -7.75 -9.51 3.39
CA ARG A 123 -9.13 -9.99 3.36
C ARG A 123 -9.14 -11.39 2.80
N HIS A 124 -9.81 -12.32 3.47
CA HIS A 124 -9.99 -13.68 2.95
C HIS A 124 -11.19 -13.70 1.99
N LEU A 125 -11.07 -12.95 0.89
CA LEU A 125 -12.09 -12.78 -0.15
C LEU A 125 -11.39 -12.72 -1.52
N GLY A 126 -11.90 -13.47 -2.49
CA GLY A 126 -11.48 -13.37 -3.88
C GLY A 126 -12.19 -12.23 -4.63
N ASP A 127 -11.81 -12.02 -5.88
CA ASP A 127 -12.41 -10.97 -6.72
C ASP A 127 -13.86 -11.29 -7.11
N GLU A 128 -14.17 -12.58 -7.31
CA GLU A 128 -15.53 -13.06 -7.61
C GLU A 128 -16.47 -13.09 -6.39
N ASP A 129 -15.98 -12.69 -5.21
CA ASP A 129 -16.77 -12.70 -3.97
C ASP A 129 -17.58 -11.44 -3.75
N THR A 130 -17.25 -10.37 -4.45
CA THR A 130 -17.91 -9.07 -4.33
C THR A 130 -18.85 -8.84 -5.50
N TYR A 131 -20.07 -8.38 -5.25
CA TYR A 131 -21.07 -8.14 -6.30
C TYR A 131 -20.89 -6.79 -7.02
N ASN A 132 -20.73 -5.70 -6.27
CA ASN A 132 -20.67 -4.34 -6.83
C ASN A 132 -19.57 -3.47 -6.21
N GLY A 133 -18.46 -4.10 -5.80
CA GLY A 133 -17.34 -3.42 -5.14
C GLY A 133 -17.72 -2.74 -3.82
N ALA A 134 -16.73 -2.14 -3.18
CA ALA A 134 -16.92 -1.35 -1.96
C ALA A 134 -17.47 0.05 -2.28
N HIS A 135 -18.19 0.65 -1.32
CA HIS A 135 -18.69 2.03 -1.40
C HIS A 135 -19.79 2.27 -2.45
N THR A 136 -20.58 1.24 -2.76
CA THR A 136 -21.73 1.36 -3.67
C THR A 136 -23.03 1.00 -2.97
N VAL A 137 -24.16 1.43 -3.53
CA VAL A 137 -25.50 1.15 -2.97
C VAL A 137 -25.87 -0.34 -2.99
N ASN A 138 -25.18 -1.16 -3.77
CA ASN A 138 -25.41 -2.60 -3.90
C ASN A 138 -24.19 -3.41 -3.48
N GLU A 139 -23.45 -2.93 -2.48
CA GLU A 139 -22.32 -3.65 -1.90
C GLU A 139 -22.81 -4.95 -1.23
N ALA A 140 -22.34 -6.09 -1.74
CA ALA A 140 -22.69 -7.41 -1.24
C ALA A 140 -21.55 -8.40 -1.45
N ILE A 141 -21.49 -9.40 -0.56
CA ILE A 141 -20.53 -10.51 -0.64
C ILE A 141 -21.27 -11.86 -0.70
N ARG A 142 -20.65 -12.85 -1.34
CA ARG A 142 -21.19 -14.22 -1.36
C ARG A 142 -21.15 -14.83 0.05
N VAL A 143 -22.22 -15.51 0.44
CA VAL A 143 -22.31 -16.14 1.78
C VAL A 143 -21.20 -17.16 2.01
N ASP A 144 -20.82 -17.93 1.00
CA ASP A 144 -19.72 -18.90 1.13
C ASP A 144 -18.37 -18.21 1.36
N ALA A 145 -18.17 -17.02 0.79
CA ALA A 145 -16.97 -16.21 1.01
C ALA A 145 -16.90 -15.70 2.46
N LEU A 146 -18.05 -15.27 2.99
CA LEU A 146 -18.16 -14.88 4.40
C LEU A 146 -17.84 -16.05 5.33
N ILE A 147 -18.34 -17.25 5.03
CA ILE A 147 -18.06 -18.45 5.82
C ILE A 147 -16.55 -18.78 5.80
N ASP A 148 -15.91 -18.74 4.64
CA ASP A 148 -14.46 -18.96 4.54
C ASP A 148 -13.66 -17.87 5.25
N ASN A 149 -14.14 -16.62 5.25
CA ASN A 149 -13.54 -15.54 6.00
C ASN A 149 -13.59 -15.78 7.52
N VAL A 150 -14.74 -16.22 8.04
CA VAL A 150 -14.88 -16.62 9.46
C VAL A 150 -13.94 -17.78 9.78
N ARG A 151 -13.87 -18.81 8.93
CA ARG A 151 -12.94 -19.94 9.12
C ARG A 151 -11.49 -19.46 9.18
N PHE A 152 -11.08 -18.59 8.26
CA PHE A 152 -9.74 -18.01 8.24
C PHE A 152 -9.44 -17.27 9.54
N LEU A 153 -10.33 -16.37 9.98
CA LEU A 153 -10.14 -15.59 11.19
C LEU A 153 -10.03 -16.48 12.43
N THR A 154 -10.89 -17.50 12.55
CA THR A 154 -10.83 -18.48 13.64
C THR A 154 -9.47 -19.21 13.64
N LYS A 155 -9.03 -19.73 12.50
CA LYS A 155 -7.73 -20.41 12.40
C LYS A 155 -6.56 -19.47 12.68
N PHE A 156 -6.63 -18.23 12.20
CA PHE A 156 -5.56 -17.25 12.39
C PHE A 156 -5.37 -16.93 13.87
N ILE A 157 -6.47 -16.72 14.61
CA ILE A 157 -6.44 -16.47 16.05
C ILE A 157 -5.81 -17.67 16.78
N LEU A 158 -6.26 -18.90 16.47
CA LEU A 158 -5.75 -20.12 17.11
C LEU A 158 -4.26 -20.37 16.80
N ASN A 159 -3.86 -20.23 15.53
CA ASN A 159 -2.47 -20.42 15.12
C ASN A 159 -1.55 -19.36 15.74
N TRP A 160 -2.05 -18.14 15.91
CA TRP A 160 -1.29 -17.07 16.56
C TRP A 160 -1.10 -17.34 18.05
N ASP A 161 -2.15 -17.78 18.74
CA ASP A 161 -2.10 -18.11 20.17
C ASP A 161 -1.10 -19.24 20.44
N GLU A 162 -1.19 -20.35 19.69
CA GLU A 162 -0.27 -21.49 19.79
C GLU A 162 1.19 -21.07 19.52
N ALA A 163 1.43 -20.24 18.50
CA ALA A 163 2.77 -19.76 18.19
C ALA A 163 3.39 -18.92 19.31
N GLN A 164 2.57 -18.16 20.05
CA GLN A 164 3.03 -17.41 21.23
C GLN A 164 3.40 -18.34 22.39
N GLU A 165 2.62 -19.39 22.62
CA GLU A 165 2.92 -20.40 23.64
C GLU A 165 4.26 -21.09 23.36
N TRP A 166 4.52 -21.48 22.12
CA TRP A 166 5.79 -22.09 21.73
C TRP A 166 6.98 -21.15 21.89
N GLY A 167 6.81 -19.88 21.49
CA GLY A 167 7.84 -18.87 21.68
C GLY A 167 8.20 -18.64 23.16
N ARG A 168 7.22 -18.73 24.07
CA ARG A 168 7.45 -18.65 25.52
C ARG A 168 8.07 -19.91 26.11
N ALA A 169 7.73 -21.09 25.59
CA ALA A 169 8.28 -22.36 26.07
C ALA A 169 9.76 -22.56 25.69
N GLN A 170 10.25 -21.84 24.68
CA GLN A 170 11.64 -21.92 24.19
C GLN A 170 12.56 -20.79 24.72
N ALA A 171 12.01 -19.82 25.46
CA ALA A 171 12.74 -18.70 26.05
C ALA A 171 13.08 -18.95 27.52
#